data_AF-A0A518ELH2-F1
#
_entry.id   AF-A0A518ELH2-F1
#
_cell.length_a   1.000
_cell.length_b   1.000
_cell.length_c   1.000
_cell.angle_alpha   90.00
_cell.angle_beta   90.00
_cell.angle_gamma   90.00
#
_symmetry.space_group_name_H-M   'P 1'
#
loop_
_entity.id
_entity.type
_entity.pdbx_description
1 polymer ?
#
loop_
_entity_poly.entity_id
_entity_poly.type
_entity_poly.pdbx_seq_one_letter_code
_entity_poly.pdbx_strand_id
1 'polypeptide(L)'
;MAQTPEDRWTDSSSKILTSYVFREGSLEGELETIKPTGFVEDETGAVRGMRFLWPLKAESLVAYLNEAYSETITLRRKRDYAWIMTRDPQITDERYAALVARLAAMGCDAAEVRRVPQDWPDAGHPVSKAEGDMAHWTRAND
;
A
#
# COMPACT_ATOMS: atom_id res chain seq x y z
N MET A 1 -2.76 -22.20 -25.28
CA MET A 1 -1.52 -22.20 -24.47
C MET A 1 -1.63 -21.06 -23.48
N ALA A 2 -1.68 -21.35 -22.18
CA ALA A 2 -1.74 -20.32 -21.14
C ALA A 2 -0.34 -19.71 -21.01
N GLN A 3 -0.21 -18.42 -21.27
CA GLN A 3 1.04 -17.68 -21.05
C GLN A 3 1.33 -17.68 -19.54
N THR A 4 2.53 -18.08 -19.17
CA THR A 4 3.02 -17.95 -17.79
C THR A 4 3.16 -16.46 -17.45
N PRO A 5 2.88 -16.03 -16.20
CA PRO A 5 2.88 -14.60 -15.83
C PRO A 5 4.23 -13.88 -15.97
N GLU A 6 5.31 -14.61 -16.24
CA GLU A 6 6.66 -14.04 -16.40
C GLU A 6 6.89 -13.29 -17.71
N ASP A 7 6.12 -13.56 -18.77
CA ASP A 7 6.36 -13.00 -20.12
C ASP A 7 5.51 -11.76 -20.48
N ARG A 8 4.79 -11.16 -19.51
CA ARG A 8 3.81 -10.10 -19.80
C ARG A 8 4.40 -8.67 -19.84
N TRP A 9 5.65 -8.47 -19.42
CA TRP A 9 6.19 -7.13 -19.16
C TRP A 9 6.99 -6.59 -20.36
N THR A 10 6.56 -5.46 -20.92
CA THR A 10 7.34 -4.71 -21.91
C THR A 10 8.12 -3.57 -21.24
N ASP A 11 9.23 -3.17 -21.85
CA ASP A 11 10.10 -2.08 -21.38
C ASP A 11 9.39 -0.71 -21.31
N SER A 12 8.20 -0.60 -21.93
CA SER A 12 7.36 0.61 -21.95
C SER A 12 6.45 0.78 -20.73
N SER A 13 6.47 -0.15 -19.77
CA SER A 13 5.56 -0.09 -18.59
C SER A 13 6.01 1.00 -17.61
N SER A 14 5.10 1.89 -17.20
CA SER A 14 5.41 2.92 -16.19
C SER A 14 5.64 2.25 -14.82
N LYS A 15 6.72 2.65 -14.13
CA LYS A 15 7.10 2.07 -12.83
C LYS A 15 6.72 3.01 -11.69
N ILE A 16 6.16 2.44 -10.62
CA ILE A 16 5.92 3.14 -9.35
C ILE A 16 6.84 2.52 -8.30
N LEU A 17 7.77 3.34 -7.80
CA LEU A 17 8.63 2.97 -6.68
C LEU A 17 7.86 3.20 -5.39
N THR A 18 7.67 2.14 -4.61
CA THR A 18 6.99 2.20 -3.33
C THR A 18 7.97 1.79 -2.25
N SER A 19 7.81 2.38 -1.08
CA SER A 19 8.60 2.04 0.09
C SER A 19 7.67 2.06 1.29
N TYR A 20 7.52 0.91 1.94
CA TYR A 20 6.76 0.73 3.16
C TYR A 20 7.72 0.76 4.33
N VAL A 21 7.47 1.64 5.30
CA VAL A 21 8.28 1.75 6.51
C VAL A 21 7.33 1.55 7.69
N PHE A 22 7.69 0.66 8.62
CA PHE A 22 6.86 0.33 9.77
C PHE A 22 7.71 -0.15 10.93
N ARG A 23 7.12 -0.22 12.13
CA ARG A 23 7.74 -0.83 13.30
C ARG A 23 7.21 -2.24 13.51
N GLU A 24 8.10 -3.18 13.79
CA GLU A 24 7.72 -4.57 13.97
C GLU A 24 6.99 -4.79 15.31
N GLY A 25 5.73 -5.23 15.24
CA GLY A 25 4.96 -5.72 16.38
C GLY A 25 4.50 -4.69 17.42
N SER A 26 5.13 -3.50 17.51
CA SER A 26 4.81 -2.46 18.49
C SER A 26 5.30 -1.06 18.07
N LEU A 27 4.87 -0.02 18.79
CA LEU A 27 5.31 1.38 18.58
C LEU A 27 6.80 1.60 18.91
N GLU A 28 7.42 0.71 19.68
CA GLU A 28 8.85 0.77 20.03
C GLU A 28 9.68 -0.29 19.27
N GLY A 29 9.03 -1.07 18.40
CA GLY A 29 9.66 -2.12 17.62
C GLY A 29 10.73 -1.61 16.66
N GLU A 30 11.54 -2.55 16.17
CA GLU A 30 12.56 -2.26 15.17
C GLU A 30 11.93 -1.68 13.90
N LEU A 31 12.61 -0.71 13.30
CA LEU A 31 12.15 -0.06 12.09
C LEU A 31 12.51 -0.90 10.87
N GLU A 32 11.49 -1.41 10.21
CA GLU A 32 11.57 -2.22 9.00
C GLU A 32 11.30 -1.35 7.78
N THR A 33 11.92 -1.68 6.64
CA THR A 33 11.64 -1.01 5.36
C THR A 33 11.57 -2.01 4.24
N ILE A 34 10.44 -2.02 3.53
CA ILE A 34 10.25 -2.84 2.35
C ILE A 34 10.13 -1.96 1.11
N LYS A 35 10.81 -2.34 0.04
CA LYS A 35 11.04 -1.50 -1.15
C LYS A 35 10.46 -2.10 -2.44
N PRO A 36 9.14 -2.23 -2.57
CA PRO A 36 8.54 -2.76 -3.78
C PRO A 36 8.64 -1.85 -5.00
N THR A 37 8.55 -2.48 -6.17
CA THR A 37 8.33 -1.81 -7.45
C THR A 37 7.03 -2.32 -8.05
N GLY A 38 6.09 -1.39 -8.27
CA GLY A 38 4.85 -1.62 -8.99
C GLY A 38 4.97 -1.23 -10.47
N PHE A 39 4.21 -1.90 -11.33
CA PHE A 39 4.14 -1.61 -12.75
C PHE A 39 2.70 -1.26 -13.16
N VAL A 40 2.56 -0.23 -13.99
CA VAL A 40 1.28 0.26 -14.52
C VAL A 40 1.22 -0.06 -16.00
N GLU A 41 0.22 -0.85 -16.40
CA GLU A 41 -0.04 -1.25 -17.80
C GLU A 41 -1.13 -0.38 -18.48
N ASP A 42 -1.97 0.33 -17.72
CA ASP A 42 -3.10 1.10 -18.25
C ASP A 42 -3.25 2.50 -17.62
N GLU A 43 -3.92 3.40 -18.34
CA GLU A 43 -4.20 4.78 -17.88
C GLU A 43 -5.22 4.84 -16.74
N THR A 44 -5.79 3.70 -16.31
CA THR A 44 -6.79 3.64 -15.23
C THR A 44 -6.15 3.61 -13.83
N GLY A 45 -4.81 3.56 -13.75
CA GLY A 45 -4.08 3.58 -12.49
C GLY A 45 -4.09 2.24 -11.73
N ALA A 46 -4.57 1.17 -12.38
CA ALA A 46 -4.53 -0.17 -11.81
C ALA A 46 -3.10 -0.72 -11.86
N VAL A 47 -2.37 -0.62 -10.75
CA VAL A 47 -1.07 -1.29 -10.60
C VAL A 47 -1.28 -2.80 -10.70
N ARG A 48 -0.65 -3.46 -11.69
CA ARG A 48 -0.69 -4.92 -11.84
C ARG A 48 0.73 -5.42 -11.69
N GLY A 49 1.01 -6.04 -10.55
CA GLY A 49 2.28 -6.69 -10.26
C GLY A 49 3.21 -5.82 -9.40
N MET A 50 3.47 -6.28 -8.20
CA MET A 50 4.47 -5.73 -7.30
C MET A 50 5.57 -6.78 -7.11
N ARG A 51 6.80 -6.51 -7.54
CA ARG A 51 7.91 -7.47 -7.42
C ARG A 51 8.51 -7.36 -6.01
N PHE A 52 8.01 -8.16 -5.09
CA PHE A 52 8.60 -8.38 -3.77
C PHE A 52 9.61 -9.52 -3.85
N LEU A 53 10.83 -9.30 -3.37
CA LEU A 53 11.75 -10.38 -2.99
C LEU A 53 11.39 -10.84 -1.56
N TRP A 54 10.26 -11.55 -1.37
CA TRP A 54 9.92 -12.52 -0.28
C TRP A 54 8.45 -13.05 -0.46
N PRO A 55 8.10 -14.32 -0.19
CA PRO A 55 7.64 -15.33 -1.17
C PRO A 55 6.20 -15.20 -1.71
N LEU A 56 5.39 -14.23 -1.29
CA LEU A 56 4.06 -14.02 -1.88
C LEU A 56 4.14 -12.95 -2.97
N LYS A 57 3.98 -13.36 -4.23
CA LYS A 57 3.63 -12.44 -5.33
C LYS A 57 2.31 -11.74 -4.96
N ALA A 58 2.39 -10.51 -4.46
CA ALA A 58 1.24 -9.70 -4.07
C ALA A 58 0.80 -8.85 -5.26
N GLU A 59 -0.18 -9.34 -6.01
CA GLU A 59 -0.96 -8.48 -6.91
C GLU A 59 -1.89 -7.61 -6.05
N SER A 60 -1.63 -6.32 -5.94
CA SER A 60 -2.50 -5.36 -5.25
C SER A 60 -3.18 -4.45 -6.28
N LEU A 61 -4.50 -4.44 -6.28
CA LEU A 61 -5.33 -3.52 -7.07
C LEU A 61 -5.76 -2.36 -6.17
N VAL A 62 -5.61 -1.12 -6.64
CA VAL A 62 -6.28 0.02 -6.02
C VAL A 62 -7.76 -0.09 -6.36
N ALA A 63 -8.58 -0.48 -5.40
CA ALA A 63 -10.01 -0.68 -5.61
C ALA A 63 -10.85 0.54 -5.23
N TYR A 64 -10.27 1.44 -4.44
CA TYR A 64 -10.88 2.72 -4.11
C TYR A 64 -9.82 3.77 -3.84
N LEU A 65 -10.11 4.97 -4.30
CA LEU A 65 -9.40 6.20 -4.00
C LEU A 65 -10.46 7.30 -3.97
N ASN A 66 -10.47 8.12 -2.92
CA ASN A 66 -11.36 9.26 -2.88
C ASN A 66 -10.81 10.43 -3.70
N GLU A 67 -11.67 11.38 -4.08
CA GLU A 67 -11.28 12.53 -4.93
C GLU A 67 -10.20 13.40 -4.29
N ALA A 68 -10.17 13.49 -2.96
CA ALA A 68 -9.17 14.24 -2.21
C ALA A 68 -7.83 13.49 -2.05
N TYR A 69 -7.72 12.24 -2.53
CA TYR A 69 -6.57 11.37 -2.33
C TYR A 69 -6.18 11.20 -0.85
N SER A 70 -7.12 11.36 0.07
CA SER A 70 -6.90 11.28 1.52
C SER A 70 -7.12 9.89 2.08
N GLU A 71 -7.76 9.00 1.32
CA GLU A 71 -7.96 7.60 1.69
C GLU A 71 -8.05 6.69 0.47
N THR A 72 -7.57 5.47 0.64
CA THR A 72 -7.55 4.46 -0.40
C THR A 72 -7.76 3.07 0.18
N ILE A 73 -8.35 2.18 -0.62
CA ILE A 73 -8.43 0.76 -0.32
C ILE A 73 -7.71 0.01 -1.42
N THR A 74 -6.71 -0.77 -1.02
CA THR A 74 -6.01 -1.70 -1.90
C THR A 74 -6.40 -3.12 -1.54
N LEU A 75 -6.62 -3.96 -2.54
CA LEU A 75 -7.02 -5.35 -2.34
C LEU A 75 -6.31 -6.28 -3.30
N ARG A 76 -6.10 -7.51 -2.84
CA ARG A 76 -5.65 -8.59 -3.71
C ARG A 76 -6.83 -9.13 -4.51
N ARG A 77 -6.60 -9.56 -5.75
CA ARG A 77 -7.66 -10.12 -6.61
C ARG A 77 -8.40 -11.30 -5.97
N LYS A 78 -7.69 -12.12 -5.19
CA LYS A 78 -8.24 -13.25 -4.42
C LYS A 78 -9.06 -12.83 -3.19
N ARG A 79 -9.04 -11.53 -2.83
CA ARG A 79 -9.74 -10.93 -1.67
C ARG A 79 -9.31 -11.48 -0.31
N ASP A 80 -8.18 -12.17 -0.27
CA ASP A 80 -7.55 -12.71 0.94
C ASP A 80 -6.62 -11.71 1.64
N TYR A 81 -6.33 -10.58 1.00
CA TYR A 81 -5.59 -9.47 1.60
C TYR A 81 -6.16 -8.14 1.13
N ALA A 82 -6.34 -7.23 2.07
CA ALA A 82 -6.72 -5.85 1.80
C ALA A 82 -6.13 -4.90 2.83
N TRP A 83 -5.96 -3.65 2.41
CA TRP A 83 -5.48 -2.56 3.24
C TRP A 83 -6.36 -1.33 3.04
N ILE A 84 -6.69 -0.70 4.17
CA ILE A 84 -7.31 0.64 4.21
C ILE A 84 -6.19 1.58 4.63
N MET A 85 -5.92 2.60 3.82
CA MET A 85 -4.87 3.58 4.10
C MET A 85 -5.46 4.99 4.08
N THR A 86 -5.09 5.79 5.08
CA THR A 86 -5.52 7.18 5.24
C THR A 86 -4.29 8.09 5.39
N ARG A 87 -4.39 9.34 4.92
CA ARG A 87 -3.33 10.34 5.17
C ARG A 87 -3.25 10.78 6.63
N ASP A 88 -4.39 10.73 7.33
CA ASP A 88 -4.45 10.99 8.76
C ASP A 88 -4.13 9.70 9.53
N PRO A 89 -3.22 9.72 10.53
CA PRO A 89 -2.85 8.54 11.30
C PRO A 89 -3.99 8.05 12.20
N GLN A 90 -4.88 8.97 12.60
CA GLN A 90 -6.04 8.70 13.43
C GLN A 90 -7.29 9.22 12.72
N ILE A 91 -8.32 8.39 12.67
CA ILE A 91 -9.62 8.72 12.07
C ILE A 91 -10.74 8.43 13.07
N THR A 92 -11.90 9.08 12.90
CA THR A 92 -13.06 8.83 13.74
C THR A 92 -13.58 7.40 13.56
N ASP A 93 -14.24 6.86 14.59
CA ASP A 93 -14.83 5.52 14.51
C ASP A 93 -15.89 5.40 13.40
N GLU A 94 -16.63 6.48 13.14
CA GLU A 94 -17.60 6.56 12.04
C GLU A 94 -16.91 6.45 10.68
N ARG A 95 -15.83 7.22 10.46
CA ARG A 95 -15.06 7.17 9.21
C ARG A 95 -14.42 5.79 9.02
N TYR A 96 -13.89 5.21 10.09
CA TYR A 96 -13.38 3.84 10.06
C TYR A 96 -14.47 2.84 9.68
N ALA A 97 -15.64 2.90 10.32
CA ALA A 97 -16.75 1.98 10.04
C ALA A 97 -17.23 2.09 8.59
N ALA A 98 -17.29 3.30 8.02
CA ALA A 98 -17.63 3.52 6.62
C ALA A 98 -16.61 2.87 5.66
N LEU A 99 -15.32 2.98 5.96
CA LEU A 99 -14.25 2.34 5.16
C LEU A 99 -14.29 0.82 5.25
N VAL A 100 -14.53 0.26 6.44
CA VAL A 100 -14.70 -1.19 6.63
C VAL A 100 -15.94 -1.70 5.90
N ALA A 101 -17.06 -0.98 5.96
CA ALA A 101 -18.27 -1.34 5.22
C ALA A 101 -18.03 -1.31 3.71
N ARG A 102 -17.26 -0.33 3.21
CA ARG A 102 -16.87 -0.26 1.79
C ARG A 102 -16.00 -1.44 1.38
N LEU A 103 -15.03 -1.81 2.22
CA LEU A 103 -14.19 -2.97 2.01
C LEU A 103 -15.02 -4.28 1.98
N ALA A 104 -15.98 -4.42 2.90
CA ALA A 104 -16.89 -5.56 2.94
C ALA A 104 -17.75 -5.65 1.67
N ALA A 105 -18.25 -4.52 1.17
CA ALA A 105 -19.00 -4.46 -0.10
C ALA A 105 -18.17 -4.88 -1.32
N MET A 106 -16.83 -4.85 -1.24
CA MET A 106 -15.92 -5.36 -2.28
C MET A 106 -15.69 -6.88 -2.20
N GLY A 107 -16.23 -7.54 -1.17
CA GLY A 107 -16.17 -8.99 -0.97
C GLY A 107 -15.05 -9.47 -0.07
N CYS A 108 -14.46 -8.60 0.75
CA CYS A 108 -13.52 -8.98 1.81
C CYS A 108 -14.28 -9.25 3.13
N ASP A 109 -13.73 -10.11 3.99
CA ASP A 109 -14.31 -10.35 5.31
C ASP A 109 -13.95 -9.21 6.28
N ALA A 110 -14.96 -8.48 6.75
CA ALA A 110 -14.78 -7.40 7.70
C ALA A 110 -14.27 -7.89 9.07
N ALA A 111 -14.52 -9.16 9.43
CA ALA A 111 -14.09 -9.73 10.71
C ALA A 111 -12.56 -9.92 10.78
N GLU A 112 -11.90 -10.04 9.63
CA GLU A 112 -10.43 -10.16 9.55
C GLU A 112 -9.72 -8.80 9.59
N VAL A 113 -10.46 -7.68 9.51
CA VAL A 113 -9.87 -6.35 9.52
C VAL A 113 -9.32 -6.03 10.90
N ARG A 114 -8.04 -5.69 10.94
CA ARG A 114 -7.34 -5.30 12.17
C ARG A 114 -6.93 -3.84 12.10
N ARG A 115 -7.25 -3.06 13.13
CA ARG A 115 -6.70 -1.71 13.32
C ARG A 115 -5.22 -1.83 13.70
N VAL A 116 -4.37 -1.09 12.98
CA VAL A 116 -2.95 -0.96 13.32
C VAL A 116 -2.80 0.30 14.17
N PRO A 117 -2.22 0.22 15.38
CA PRO A 117 -1.88 1.41 16.15
C PRO A 117 -0.95 2.33 15.35
N GLN A 118 -1.26 3.63 15.30
CA GLN A 118 -0.47 4.63 14.58
C GLN A 118 -0.04 5.72 15.55
N ASP A 119 1.24 6.06 15.53
CA ASP A 119 1.81 7.22 16.21
C ASP A 119 2.63 8.01 15.19
N TRP A 120 2.15 9.19 14.83
CA TRP A 120 2.76 10.04 13.82
C TRP A 120 2.67 11.51 14.25
N PRO A 121 3.77 12.29 14.15
CA PRO A 121 5.07 11.93 13.56
C PRO A 121 5.92 11.03 14.46
N ASP A 122 6.47 9.95 13.88
CA ASP A 122 7.50 9.12 14.53
C ASP A 122 8.88 9.73 14.27
N ALA A 123 9.59 10.16 15.33
CA ALA A 123 10.92 10.78 15.23
C ALA A 123 12.00 9.83 14.66
N GLY A 124 11.81 8.52 14.80
CA GLY A 124 12.67 7.50 14.20
C GLY A 124 12.46 7.34 12.69
N HIS A 125 11.31 7.77 12.17
CA HIS A 125 10.92 7.55 10.79
C HIS A 125 11.73 8.41 9.81
N PRO A 126 12.17 7.86 8.65
CA PRO A 126 13.04 8.57 7.71
C PRO A 126 12.45 9.87 7.19
N VAL A 127 11.14 9.90 6.92
CA VAL A 127 10.43 11.10 6.44
C VAL A 127 10.34 12.17 7.54
N SER A 128 10.13 11.79 8.80
CA SER A 128 10.10 12.76 9.91
C SER A 128 11.47 13.37 10.14
N LYS A 129 12.54 12.56 10.02
CA LYS A 129 13.94 13.05 10.08
C LYS A 129 14.30 13.98 8.93
N ALA A 130 13.68 13.78 7.77
CA ALA A 130 13.81 14.67 6.62
C ALA A 130 12.89 15.91 6.70
N GLU A 131 12.32 16.21 7.88
CA GLU A 131 11.40 17.34 8.10
C GLU A 131 10.19 17.35 7.14
N GLY A 132 9.77 16.17 6.67
CA GLY A 132 8.68 16.02 5.70
C GLY A 132 9.08 16.15 4.24
N ASP A 133 10.36 16.38 3.93
CA ASP A 133 10.85 16.37 2.55
C ASP A 133 10.91 14.92 2.01
N MET A 134 9.88 14.54 1.28
CA MET A 134 9.80 13.26 0.58
C MET A 134 10.80 13.14 -0.57
N ALA A 135 11.27 14.26 -1.14
CA ALA A 135 12.18 14.26 -2.28
C ALA A 135 13.56 13.75 -1.90
N HIS A 136 14.03 14.06 -0.68
CA HIS A 136 15.29 13.57 -0.13
C HIS A 136 15.35 12.05 0.08
N TRP A 137 14.20 11.37 0.09
CA TRP A 137 14.12 9.90 0.23
C TRP A 137 13.64 9.19 -1.03
N THR A 138 13.41 9.91 -2.13
CA THR A 138 12.97 9.29 -3.38
C THR A 138 14.03 8.30 -3.85
N ARG A 139 13.63 7.06 -4.12
CA ARG A 139 14.44 6.00 -4.74
C ARG A 139 14.82 6.29 -6.21
N ALA A 140 14.96 7.56 -6.58
CA ALA A 140 15.15 8.03 -7.96
C ALA A 140 16.52 7.64 -8.55
N ASN A 141 17.45 7.13 -7.73
CA ASN A 141 18.82 6.78 -8.13
C ASN A 141 19.19 5.28 -7.95
N ASP A 142 18.21 4.37 -7.73
CA ASP A 142 18.45 2.92 -7.67
C ASP A 142 18.17 2.22 -9.02
#